data_AF-A0A182LXG9-F1
#
_entry.id   AF-A0A182LXG9-F1
#
_cell.length_a   1.000
_cell.length_b   1.000
_cell.length_c   1.000
_cell.angle_alpha   90.00
_cell.angle_beta   90.00
_cell.angle_gamma   90.00
#
_symmetry.space_group_name_H-M   'P 1'
#
loop_
_entity.id
_entity.type
_entity.pdbx_description
1 polymer ?
#
loop_
_entity_poly.entity_id
_entity_poly.type
_entity_poly.pdbx_seq_one_letter_code
_entity_poly.pdbx_strand_id
1 'polypeptide(L)'
;MDARIGLEYIIENNDYVNKLGLALDTNNVTVKKQIFELLSTLCAFSANGYKRAIETLEHYKSIKGERYRLNLVVSELDKATAVEYQIALLAFVNCVIISAGSLKERIRMRNEFIGMAVMLQQQLAFGTLVDCCASPQIMVNDVFFDDASELSSLDEGEGPTEKYVEGLNLIPVLNNLRRTASSAPDIASQLEVFDEQQECDLSQSLQVPDGIDLNSHLDVFNAILAQVAGTPQATPFLSILQHLLQIDPKEQISDIVWDTAETLVHR
;
A
#
# COMPACT_ATOMS: atom_id res chain seq x y z
N MET A 1 -7.01 -37.91 11.58
CA MET A 1 -6.04 -37.62 10.50
C MET A 1 -5.38 -36.31 10.90
N ASP A 2 -4.06 -36.27 11.04
CA ASP A 2 -3.37 -35.03 11.46
C ASP A 2 -3.56 -33.98 10.36
N ALA A 3 -4.10 -32.82 10.73
CA ALA A 3 -4.33 -31.72 9.79
C ALA A 3 -3.04 -31.30 9.08
N ARG A 4 -1.88 -31.46 9.72
CA ARG A 4 -0.57 -31.17 9.13
C ARG A 4 -0.25 -32.05 7.92
N ILE A 5 -0.49 -33.36 8.03
CA ILE A 5 -0.26 -34.33 6.94
C ILE A 5 -1.17 -34.00 5.74
N GLY A 6 -2.40 -33.57 5.99
CA GLY A 6 -3.33 -33.13 4.94
C GLY A 6 -2.86 -31.87 4.22
N LEU A 7 -2.34 -30.88 4.95
CA LEU A 7 -1.83 -29.63 4.38
C LEU A 7 -0.54 -29.84 3.60
N GLU A 8 0.39 -30.65 4.11
CA GLU A 8 1.61 -31.03 3.40
C GLU A 8 1.28 -31.72 2.08
N TYR A 9 0.32 -32.65 2.08
CA TYR A 9 -0.13 -33.30 0.86
C TYR A 9 -0.69 -32.30 -0.16
N ILE A 10 -1.48 -31.30 0.26
CA ILE A 10 -1.98 -30.26 -0.64
C ILE A 10 -0.84 -29.41 -1.23
N ILE A 11 0.17 -29.12 -0.42
CA ILE A 11 1.33 -28.31 -0.84
C ILE A 11 2.19 -29.06 -1.87
N GLU A 12 2.39 -30.37 -1.68
CA GLU A 12 3.20 -31.21 -2.58
C GLU A 12 2.51 -31.48 -3.92
N ASN A 13 1.18 -31.45 -3.96
CA ASN A 13 0.39 -31.82 -5.14
C ASN A 13 -0.15 -30.58 -5.88
N ASN A 14 0.54 -30.20 -6.97
CA ASN A 14 0.16 -29.02 -7.77
C ASN A 14 -1.26 -29.09 -8.37
N ASP A 15 -1.82 -30.29 -8.59
CA ASP A 15 -3.17 -30.47 -9.12
C ASP A 15 -4.27 -29.86 -8.23
N TYR A 16 -3.99 -29.64 -6.94
CA TYR A 16 -4.92 -29.00 -6.02
C TYR A 16 -5.19 -27.54 -6.36
N VAL A 17 -4.24 -26.83 -6.99
CA VAL A 17 -4.47 -25.46 -7.49
C VAL A 17 -5.64 -25.44 -8.46
N ASN A 18 -5.66 -26.39 -9.40
CA ASN A 18 -6.73 -26.48 -10.40
C ASN A 18 -8.05 -26.89 -9.75
N LYS A 19 -8.04 -27.89 -8.86
CA LYS A 19 -9.25 -28.38 -8.18
C LYS A 19 -9.88 -27.30 -7.29
N LEU A 20 -9.06 -26.59 -6.49
CA LEU A 20 -9.53 -25.52 -5.62
C LEU A 20 -9.99 -24.30 -6.44
N GLY A 21 -9.28 -23.95 -7.51
CA GLY A 21 -9.70 -22.91 -8.44
C GLY A 21 -11.07 -23.19 -9.05
N LEU A 22 -11.30 -24.40 -9.56
CA LEU A 22 -12.63 -24.79 -10.06
C LEU A 22 -13.70 -24.81 -8.96
N ALA A 23 -13.35 -25.23 -7.75
CA ALA A 23 -14.28 -25.26 -6.63
C ALA A 23 -14.71 -23.85 -6.16
N LEU A 24 -13.86 -22.83 -6.35
CA LEU A 24 -14.21 -21.42 -6.11
C LEU A 24 -15.29 -20.90 -7.09
N ASP A 25 -15.51 -21.59 -8.22
CA ASP A 25 -16.54 -21.21 -9.21
C ASP A 25 -17.97 -21.71 -8.89
N THR A 26 -18.17 -22.30 -7.71
CA THR A 26 -19.50 -22.70 -7.26
C THR A 26 -20.35 -21.49 -6.86
N ASN A 27 -21.67 -21.57 -6.98
CA ASN A 27 -22.59 -20.57 -6.41
C ASN A 27 -22.89 -20.83 -4.92
N ASN A 28 -22.37 -21.92 -4.35
CA ASN A 28 -22.61 -22.28 -2.96
C ASN A 28 -21.65 -21.54 -2.02
N VAL A 29 -22.19 -20.54 -1.31
CA VAL A 29 -21.47 -19.72 -0.33
C VAL A 29 -20.77 -20.57 0.74
N THR A 30 -21.39 -21.65 1.21
CA THR A 30 -20.80 -22.53 2.23
C THR A 30 -19.54 -23.24 1.71
N VAL A 31 -19.56 -23.67 0.44
CA VAL A 31 -18.39 -24.31 -0.17
C VAL A 31 -17.28 -23.28 -0.37
N LYS A 32 -17.60 -22.07 -0.85
CA LYS A 32 -16.60 -20.99 -0.94
C LYS A 32 -16.00 -20.65 0.42
N LYS A 33 -16.83 -20.54 1.46
CA LYS A 33 -16.38 -20.30 2.85
C LYS A 33 -15.33 -21.32 3.26
N GLN A 34 -15.62 -22.61 3.09
CA GLN A 34 -14.70 -23.70 3.43
C GLN A 34 -13.39 -23.64 2.62
N ILE A 35 -13.46 -23.26 1.34
CA ILE A 35 -12.25 -23.10 0.51
C ILE A 35 -11.42 -21.92 1.02
N PHE A 36 -12.02 -20.77 1.33
CA PHE A 36 -11.28 -19.63 1.88
C PHE A 36 -10.66 -19.94 3.24
N GLU A 37 -11.35 -20.68 4.12
CA GLU A 37 -10.79 -21.16 5.40
C GLU A 37 -9.58 -22.09 5.19
N LEU A 38 -9.67 -23.00 4.20
CA LEU A 38 -8.55 -23.87 3.83
C LEU A 38 -7.37 -23.05 3.28
N LEU A 39 -7.62 -22.08 2.40
CA LEU A 39 -6.59 -21.22 1.84
C LEU A 39 -5.92 -20.36 2.94
N SER A 40 -6.69 -19.82 3.89
CA SER A 40 -6.16 -19.14 5.08
C SER A 40 -5.25 -20.07 5.87
N THR A 41 -5.67 -21.31 6.09
CA THR A 41 -4.88 -22.29 6.83
C THR A 41 -3.57 -22.62 6.11
N LEU A 42 -3.58 -22.72 4.77
CA LEU A 42 -2.38 -22.93 3.96
C LEU A 42 -1.43 -21.73 4.04
N CYS A 43 -1.95 -20.50 3.97
CA CYS A 43 -1.16 -19.28 4.12
C CYS A 43 -0.47 -19.20 5.49
N ALA A 44 -1.17 -19.56 6.57
CA ALA A 44 -0.62 -19.53 7.92
C ALA A 44 0.34 -20.71 8.21
N PHE A 45 0.20 -21.83 7.51
CA PHE A 45 0.97 -23.04 7.77
C PHE A 45 2.44 -22.94 7.33
N SER A 46 2.71 -22.42 6.13
CA SER A 46 4.08 -22.27 5.62
C SER A 46 4.16 -21.32 4.43
N ALA A 47 5.37 -20.84 4.10
CA ALA A 47 5.61 -20.04 2.90
C ALA A 47 5.21 -20.78 1.60
N ASN A 48 5.40 -22.10 1.54
CA ASN A 48 4.97 -22.92 0.40
C ASN A 48 3.43 -23.02 0.32
N GLY A 49 2.76 -23.09 1.46
CA GLY A 49 1.30 -23.03 1.55
C GLY A 49 0.74 -21.68 1.11
N TYR A 50 1.34 -20.58 1.56
CA TYR A 50 1.04 -19.23 1.06
C TYR A 50 1.19 -19.13 -0.46
N LYS A 51 2.31 -19.63 -1.00
CA LYS A 51 2.53 -19.67 -2.45
C LYS A 51 1.44 -20.46 -3.18
N ARG A 52 1.05 -21.63 -2.64
CA ARG A 52 -0.03 -22.46 -3.21
C ARG A 52 -1.38 -21.72 -3.22
N ALA A 53 -1.70 -21.01 -2.15
CA ALA A 53 -2.93 -20.26 -2.06
C ALA A 53 -2.99 -19.12 -3.09
N ILE A 54 -1.90 -18.37 -3.25
CA ILE A 54 -1.80 -17.31 -4.26
C ILE A 54 -1.88 -17.87 -5.68
N GLU A 55 -1.23 -19.01 -5.96
CA GLU A 55 -1.33 -19.68 -7.27
C GLU A 55 -2.76 -20.16 -7.58
N THR A 56 -3.50 -20.59 -6.57
CA THR A 56 -4.93 -20.95 -6.71
C THR A 56 -5.76 -19.76 -7.15
N LEU A 57 -5.53 -18.59 -6.57
CA LEU A 57 -6.23 -17.35 -6.96
C LEU A 57 -5.81 -16.87 -8.36
N GLU A 58 -4.54 -17.00 -8.73
CA GLU A 58 -4.06 -16.65 -10.08
C GLU A 58 -4.67 -17.58 -11.14
N HIS A 59 -4.83 -18.87 -10.83
CA HIS A 59 -5.53 -19.81 -11.70
C HIS A 59 -7.00 -19.43 -11.85
N TYR A 60 -7.70 -19.10 -10.76
CA TYR A 60 -9.09 -18.66 -10.80
C TYR A 60 -9.27 -17.38 -11.65
N LYS A 61 -8.40 -16.39 -11.46
CA LYS A 61 -8.35 -15.18 -12.29
C LYS A 61 -8.25 -15.51 -13.77
N SER A 62 -7.37 -16.46 -14.13
CA SER A 62 -7.18 -16.89 -15.52
C SER A 62 -8.44 -17.54 -16.09
N ILE A 63 -9.18 -18.31 -15.28
CA ILE A 63 -10.47 -18.91 -15.67
C ILE A 63 -11.53 -17.82 -15.90
N LYS A 64 -11.60 -16.81 -15.03
CA LYS A 64 -12.61 -15.74 -15.10
C LYS A 64 -12.27 -14.58 -16.02
N GLY A 65 -11.02 -14.50 -16.50
CA GLY A 65 -10.55 -13.36 -17.29
C GLY A 65 -10.48 -12.05 -16.49
N GLU A 66 -10.31 -12.13 -15.17
CA GLU A 66 -10.22 -10.95 -14.32
C GLU A 66 -8.84 -10.30 -14.40
N ARG A 67 -8.77 -8.98 -14.16
CA ARG A 67 -7.48 -8.27 -14.19
C ARG A 67 -6.61 -8.56 -12.96
N TYR A 68 -7.23 -8.77 -11.80
CA TYR A 68 -6.53 -8.93 -10.53
C TYR A 68 -6.94 -10.22 -9.82
N ARG A 69 -5.97 -10.96 -9.28
CA ARG A 69 -6.23 -12.28 -8.67
C ARG A 69 -7.01 -12.21 -7.36
N LEU A 70 -6.86 -11.11 -6.64
CA LEU A 70 -7.53 -10.83 -5.39
C LEU A 70 -8.90 -10.14 -5.58
N ASN A 71 -9.28 -9.82 -6.82
CA ASN A 71 -10.60 -9.24 -7.13
C ASN A 71 -11.74 -10.18 -6.74
N LEU A 72 -11.55 -11.50 -6.90
CA LEU A 72 -12.49 -12.50 -6.39
C LEU A 72 -12.87 -12.21 -4.94
N VAL A 73 -11.89 -12.03 -4.06
CA VAL A 73 -12.12 -11.83 -2.61
C VAL A 73 -12.93 -10.56 -2.36
N VAL A 74 -12.57 -9.45 -3.01
CA VAL A 74 -13.27 -8.17 -2.86
C VAL A 74 -14.70 -8.27 -3.39
N SER A 75 -14.89 -8.91 -4.54
CA SER A 75 -16.20 -9.10 -5.14
C SER A 75 -17.12 -10.00 -4.30
N GLU A 76 -16.58 -11.03 -3.65
CA GLU A 76 -17.34 -11.88 -2.74
C GLU A 76 -17.66 -11.14 -1.44
N LEU A 77 -16.74 -10.33 -0.93
CA LEU A 77 -16.95 -9.55 0.30
C LEU A 77 -18.04 -8.48 0.11
N ASP A 78 -18.11 -7.85 -1.06
CA ASP A 78 -19.15 -6.89 -1.41
C ASP A 78 -20.54 -7.55 -1.56
N LYS A 79 -20.61 -8.77 -2.10
CA LYS A 79 -21.86 -9.53 -2.29
C LYS A 79 -22.31 -10.29 -1.04
N ALA A 80 -21.40 -10.54 -0.10
CA ALA A 80 -21.67 -11.37 1.07
C ALA A 80 -22.68 -10.69 2.00
N THR A 81 -23.82 -11.34 2.20
CA THR A 81 -24.84 -10.94 3.18
C THR A 81 -24.73 -11.68 4.50
N ALA A 82 -24.12 -12.88 4.49
CA ALA A 82 -23.93 -13.70 5.67
C ALA A 82 -22.71 -13.24 6.47
N VAL A 83 -22.91 -12.87 7.73
CA VAL A 83 -21.88 -12.38 8.66
C VAL A 83 -20.71 -13.37 8.77
N GLU A 84 -20.99 -14.66 8.95
CA GLU A 84 -19.94 -15.68 9.04
C GLU A 84 -19.09 -15.81 7.78
N TYR A 85 -19.65 -15.51 6.61
CA TYR A 85 -18.91 -15.55 5.35
C TYR A 85 -18.04 -14.30 5.19
N GLN A 86 -18.55 -13.13 5.59
CA GLN A 86 -17.77 -11.89 5.65
C GLN A 86 -16.56 -12.03 6.57
N ILE A 87 -16.74 -12.63 7.75
CA ILE A 87 -15.65 -12.91 8.70
C ILE A 87 -14.59 -13.81 8.06
N ALA A 88 -15.00 -14.91 7.41
CA ALA A 88 -14.06 -15.83 6.78
C ALA A 88 -13.25 -15.17 5.64
N LEU A 89 -13.89 -14.33 4.83
CA LEU A 89 -13.23 -13.57 3.76
C LEU A 89 -12.27 -12.52 4.32
N LEU A 90 -12.66 -11.78 5.36
CA LEU A 90 -11.79 -10.78 5.99
C LEU A 90 -10.61 -11.45 6.70
N ALA A 91 -10.83 -12.57 7.37
CA ALA A 91 -9.78 -13.40 7.96
C ALA A 91 -8.80 -13.91 6.88
N PHE A 92 -9.29 -14.26 5.69
CA PHE A 92 -8.43 -14.63 4.56
C PHE A 92 -7.56 -13.45 4.09
N VAL A 93 -8.13 -12.24 3.95
CA VAL A 93 -7.37 -11.03 3.61
C VAL A 93 -6.26 -10.77 4.65
N ASN A 94 -6.61 -10.79 5.94
CA ASN A 94 -5.65 -10.62 7.04
C ASN A 94 -4.54 -11.68 6.97
N CYS A 95 -4.92 -12.94 6.75
CA CYS A 95 -3.96 -14.03 6.66
C CYS A 95 -3.00 -13.84 5.48
N VAL A 96 -3.49 -13.46 4.29
CA VAL A 96 -2.63 -13.20 3.12
C VAL A 96 -1.65 -12.05 3.38
N ILE A 97 -2.08 -10.99 4.05
CA ILE A 97 -1.20 -9.84 4.37
C ILE A 97 -0.16 -10.26 5.41
N ILE A 98 -0.58 -10.86 6.52
CA ILE A 98 0.32 -11.24 7.63
C ILE A 98 1.33 -12.30 7.19
N SER A 99 0.92 -13.26 6.34
CA SER A 99 1.79 -14.32 5.83
C SER A 99 2.82 -13.85 4.78
N ALA A 100 2.81 -12.57 4.36
CA ALA A 100 3.83 -12.07 3.46
C ALA A 100 5.19 -11.94 4.18
N GLY A 101 6.26 -12.42 3.54
CA GLY A 101 7.53 -12.72 4.22
C GLY A 101 8.32 -11.49 4.67
N SER A 102 8.14 -10.34 4.02
CA SER A 102 8.83 -9.10 4.37
C SER A 102 7.85 -7.94 4.58
N LEU A 103 8.24 -6.95 5.38
CA LEU A 103 7.47 -5.72 5.58
C LEU A 103 7.11 -5.06 4.24
N LYS A 104 8.06 -5.00 3.31
CA LYS A 104 7.86 -4.47 1.96
C LYS A 104 6.77 -5.23 1.19
N GLU A 105 6.73 -6.55 1.32
CA GLU A 105 5.68 -7.37 0.69
C GLU A 105 4.34 -7.18 1.36
N ARG A 106 4.28 -7.09 2.70
CA ARG A 106 3.03 -6.81 3.42
C ARG A 106 2.41 -5.48 3.01
N ILE A 107 3.24 -4.42 2.97
CA ILE A 107 2.83 -3.09 2.50
C ILE A 107 2.37 -3.16 1.04
N ARG A 108 3.14 -3.82 0.17
CA ARG A 108 2.77 -3.98 -1.25
C ARG A 108 1.43 -4.69 -1.41
N MET A 109 1.22 -5.81 -0.71
CA MET A 109 -0.03 -6.58 -0.77
C MET A 109 -1.22 -5.76 -0.24
N ARG A 110 -1.04 -5.05 0.88
CA ARG A 110 -2.07 -4.14 1.42
C ARG A 110 -2.44 -3.04 0.43
N ASN A 111 -1.44 -2.41 -0.20
CA ASN A 111 -1.66 -1.36 -1.19
C ASN A 111 -2.41 -1.89 -2.43
N GLU A 112 -2.11 -3.12 -2.86
CA GLU A 112 -2.83 -3.80 -3.96
C GLU A 112 -4.30 -4.03 -3.59
N PHE A 113 -4.57 -4.46 -2.35
CA PHE A 113 -5.93 -4.67 -1.83
C PHE A 113 -6.73 -3.38 -1.66
N ILE A 114 -6.12 -2.32 -1.15
CA ILE A 114 -6.82 -1.06 -0.81
C ILE A 114 -7.10 -0.22 -2.07
N GLY A 115 -6.45 -0.53 -3.20
CA GLY A 115 -6.59 0.25 -4.42
C GLY A 115 -5.77 1.54 -4.41
N MET A 116 -5.03 1.74 -3.33
CA MET A 116 -4.09 2.83 -3.18
C MET A 116 -2.77 2.43 -3.84
N ALA A 117 -2.62 2.76 -5.12
CA ALA A 117 -1.30 3.05 -5.69
C ALA A 117 -0.63 4.29 -5.01
N VAL A 118 -1.19 4.78 -3.91
CA VAL A 118 -0.94 6.11 -3.33
C VAL A 118 -0.67 6.04 -1.82
N MET A 119 0.01 4.99 -1.34
CA MET A 119 0.90 5.15 -0.17
C MET A 119 2.39 5.20 -0.54
N LEU A 120 2.69 5.09 -1.84
CA LEU A 120 3.83 5.79 -2.43
C LEU A 120 3.49 7.27 -2.69
N GLN A 121 2.57 7.90 -1.96
CA GLN A 121 2.56 9.36 -1.82
C GLN A 121 2.73 9.83 -0.37
N GLN A 122 2.52 9.02 0.66
CA GLN A 122 3.00 9.41 2.00
C GLN A 122 4.49 9.11 2.23
N GLN A 123 5.09 8.21 1.43
CA GLN A 123 6.55 8.04 1.37
C GLN A 123 7.23 8.69 0.15
N LEU A 124 6.52 9.01 -0.96
CA LEU A 124 7.10 9.86 -2.03
C LEU A 124 6.63 11.32 -2.06
N ALA A 125 5.70 11.80 -1.22
CA ALA A 125 5.55 13.26 -1.06
C ALA A 125 6.76 13.90 -0.36
N PHE A 126 7.61 13.10 0.29
CA PHE A 126 8.94 13.55 0.72
C PHE A 126 10.02 13.39 -0.37
N GLY A 127 9.75 12.61 -1.42
CA GLY A 127 10.62 12.42 -2.59
C GLY A 127 10.45 13.47 -3.69
N THR A 128 9.34 14.20 -3.72
CA THR A 128 9.12 15.34 -4.64
C THR A 128 9.71 16.67 -4.15
N LEU A 129 10.83 16.61 -3.42
CA LEU A 129 11.78 17.74 -3.36
C LEU A 129 13.06 17.47 -4.15
N VAL A 130 13.15 16.35 -4.88
CA VAL A 130 14.35 16.03 -5.67
C VAL A 130 14.13 16.04 -7.19
N ASP A 131 12.89 16.18 -7.69
CA ASP A 131 12.62 16.33 -9.14
C ASP A 131 11.79 17.58 -9.51
N CYS A 132 12.06 18.70 -8.85
CA CYS A 132 11.86 20.03 -9.45
C CYS A 132 13.11 20.46 -10.23
N CYS A 133 13.59 19.58 -11.13
CA CYS A 133 14.26 20.01 -12.35
C CYS A 133 13.21 20.30 -13.44
N ALA A 134 12.17 21.06 -13.09
CA ALA A 134 11.51 21.95 -14.02
C ALA A 134 11.86 23.35 -13.54
N SER A 135 12.78 23.99 -14.25
CA SER A 135 13.13 25.38 -14.03
C SER A 135 11.86 26.24 -13.90
N PRO A 136 11.73 27.09 -12.88
CA PRO A 136 11.34 28.46 -13.15
C PRO A 136 12.61 29.12 -13.66
N GLN A 137 12.72 29.21 -14.98
CA GLN A 137 13.52 30.28 -15.54
C GLN A 137 13.00 31.57 -14.92
N ILE A 138 13.90 32.21 -14.19
CA ILE A 138 14.01 33.65 -14.07
C ILE A 138 13.38 34.29 -15.31
N MET A 139 12.24 34.98 -15.15
CA MET A 139 11.83 35.98 -16.13
C MET A 139 12.86 37.11 -16.05
N VAL A 140 13.91 37.00 -16.86
CA VAL A 140 14.72 38.14 -17.27
C VAL A 140 14.06 38.68 -18.54
N ASN A 141 13.50 39.88 -18.41
CA ASN A 141 13.20 40.88 -19.44
C ASN A 141 12.79 40.43 -20.85
N ASP A 142 11.65 40.97 -21.27
CA ASP A 142 11.26 41.31 -22.64
C ASP A 142 12.43 41.39 -23.63
N VAL A 143 12.56 40.37 -24.48
CA VAL A 143 13.05 40.52 -25.86
C VAL A 143 12.03 39.83 -26.76
N PHE A 144 11.28 40.66 -27.44
CA PHE A 144 10.23 40.35 -28.42
C PHE A 144 10.85 39.81 -29.73
N PHE A 145 10.27 38.75 -30.31
CA PHE A 145 10.34 38.35 -31.73
C PHE A 145 9.28 37.23 -31.89
N ASP A 146 8.03 37.52 -32.27
CA ASP A 146 7.51 37.74 -33.63
C ASP A 146 7.79 36.56 -34.58
N ASP A 147 6.87 35.57 -34.59
CA ASP A 147 6.13 35.14 -35.78
C ASP A 147 5.25 33.91 -35.43
N ALA A 148 3.94 34.12 -35.37
CA ALA A 148 2.94 33.07 -35.29
C ALA A 148 2.27 32.93 -36.66
N SER A 149 2.87 32.18 -37.57
CA SER A 149 2.17 31.62 -38.73
C SER A 149 2.93 30.42 -39.29
N GLU A 150 2.19 29.39 -39.71
CA GLU A 150 2.63 28.08 -40.21
C GLU A 150 3.01 27.08 -39.08
N LEU A 151 2.41 25.91 -38.91
CA LEU A 151 1.75 25.02 -39.85
C LEU A 151 0.69 24.19 -39.11
N SER A 152 -0.54 24.25 -39.59
CA SER A 152 -1.54 23.21 -39.42
C SER A 152 -1.03 21.87 -39.95
N SER A 153 -1.55 20.78 -39.38
CA SER A 153 -1.41 19.36 -39.75
C SER A 153 -0.21 18.63 -39.16
N LEU A 154 -0.49 17.70 -38.25
CA LEU A 154 -0.37 16.25 -38.49
C LEU A 154 -0.82 15.45 -37.24
N ASP A 155 -1.84 14.63 -37.47
CA ASP A 155 -2.23 13.37 -36.82
C ASP A 155 -2.31 13.26 -35.29
N GLU A 156 -3.53 13.06 -34.79
CA GLU A 156 -3.81 12.50 -33.47
C GLU A 156 -3.36 11.04 -33.42
N GLY A 157 -2.09 10.82 -33.05
CA GLY A 157 -1.58 9.53 -32.64
C GLY A 157 -1.67 9.36 -31.13
N GLU A 158 -2.49 8.40 -30.68
CA GLU A 158 -2.60 7.90 -29.30
C GLU A 158 -1.26 7.95 -28.54
N GLY A 159 -1.16 8.88 -27.59
CA GLY A 159 -0.14 8.83 -26.54
C GLY A 159 -0.42 7.64 -25.60
N PRO A 160 0.62 7.06 -24.97
CA PRO A 160 0.44 5.94 -24.08
C PRO A 160 -0.41 6.40 -22.90
N THR A 161 -1.64 5.91 -22.80
CA THR A 161 -2.46 6.11 -21.62
C THR A 161 -1.68 5.61 -20.42
N GLU A 162 -1.23 6.56 -19.62
CA GLU A 162 -0.76 6.37 -18.26
C GLU A 162 -1.91 5.67 -17.53
N LYS A 163 -1.89 4.33 -17.55
CA LYS A 163 -2.90 3.50 -16.90
C LYS A 163 -2.73 3.73 -15.40
N TYR A 164 -3.55 4.62 -14.85
CA TYR A 164 -3.88 4.59 -13.44
C TYR A 164 -4.17 3.12 -13.09
N VAL A 165 -3.28 2.51 -12.32
CA VAL A 165 -3.49 1.17 -11.80
C VAL A 165 -4.56 1.33 -10.73
N GLU A 166 -5.83 1.31 -11.15
CA GLU A 166 -6.97 1.13 -10.25
C GLU A 166 -6.71 -0.18 -9.51
N GLY A 167 -6.18 -0.11 -8.29
CA GLY A 167 -6.07 -1.32 -7.49
C GLY A 167 -7.46 -1.72 -6.99
N LEU A 168 -7.51 -2.66 -6.05
CA LEU A 168 -8.79 -3.25 -5.66
C LEU A 168 -9.61 -2.28 -4.81
N ASN A 169 -10.88 -2.09 -5.12
CA ASN A 169 -11.78 -1.18 -4.38
C ASN A 169 -12.22 -1.79 -3.03
N LEU A 170 -11.27 -2.14 -2.15
CA LEU A 170 -11.57 -2.73 -0.84
C LEU A 170 -11.99 -1.68 0.19
N ILE A 171 -11.55 -0.41 0.08
CA ILE A 171 -11.91 0.65 1.03
C ILE A 171 -13.44 0.78 1.21
N PRO A 172 -14.25 0.90 0.15
CA PRO A 172 -15.70 0.98 0.29
C PRO A 172 -16.29 -0.22 1.02
N VAL A 173 -15.76 -1.42 0.76
CA VAL A 173 -16.22 -2.67 1.37
C VAL A 173 -15.88 -2.69 2.87
N LEU A 174 -14.67 -2.32 3.26
CA LEU A 174 -14.28 -2.19 4.67
C LEU A 174 -15.13 -1.16 5.41
N ASN A 175 -15.44 -0.03 4.77
CA ASN A 175 -16.31 0.99 5.35
C ASN A 175 -17.75 0.47 5.56
N ASN A 176 -18.27 -0.35 4.66
CA ASN A 176 -19.56 -1.00 4.85
C ASN A 176 -19.51 -1.99 6.01
N LEU A 177 -18.46 -2.82 6.11
CA LEU A 177 -18.27 -3.76 7.21
C LEU A 177 -18.12 -3.06 8.57
N ARG A 178 -17.43 -1.91 8.63
CA ARG A 178 -17.32 -1.08 9.83
C ARG A 178 -18.68 -0.61 10.35
N ARG A 179 -19.66 -0.35 9.47
CA ARG A 179 -21.04 -0.03 9.89
C ARG A 179 -21.76 -1.25 10.46
N THR A 180 -21.48 -2.44 9.93
CA THR A 180 -22.05 -3.71 10.40
C THR A 180 -21.37 -4.23 11.67
N ALA A 181 -20.14 -3.79 11.96
CA ALA A 181 -19.35 -4.21 13.12
C ALA A 181 -20.07 -3.97 14.47
N SER A 182 -20.95 -2.97 14.58
CA SER A 182 -21.79 -2.76 15.78
C SER A 182 -22.73 -3.93 16.09
N SER A 183 -23.05 -4.76 15.08
CA SER A 183 -23.94 -5.92 15.22
C SER A 183 -23.20 -7.27 15.29
N ALA A 184 -21.90 -7.29 14.97
CA ALA A 184 -21.10 -8.51 14.86
C ALA A 184 -19.68 -8.25 15.42
N PRO A 185 -19.40 -8.64 16.68
CA PRO A 185 -18.12 -8.35 17.34
C PRO A 185 -16.94 -9.01 16.62
N ASP A 186 -17.13 -10.19 16.04
CA ASP A 186 -16.05 -10.90 15.32
C ASP A 186 -15.61 -10.16 14.05
N ILE A 187 -16.51 -9.42 13.39
CA ILE A 187 -16.13 -8.52 12.28
C ILE A 187 -15.29 -7.37 12.82
N ALA A 188 -15.67 -6.79 13.96
CA ALA A 188 -14.92 -5.72 14.62
C ALA A 188 -13.50 -6.19 14.95
N SER A 189 -13.34 -7.38 15.55
CA SER A 189 -12.04 -7.96 15.87
C SER A 189 -11.18 -8.18 14.62
N GLN A 190 -11.75 -8.64 13.52
CA GLN A 190 -10.97 -8.81 12.28
C GLN A 190 -10.57 -7.48 11.63
N LEU A 191 -11.39 -6.43 11.77
CA LEU A 191 -11.03 -5.08 11.34
C LEU A 191 -9.94 -4.47 12.23
N GLU A 192 -10.01 -4.72 13.54
CA GLU A 192 -8.97 -4.31 14.50
C GLU A 192 -7.63 -4.96 14.15
N VAL A 193 -7.59 -6.28 13.88
CA VAL A 193 -6.38 -6.97 13.41
C VAL A 193 -5.82 -6.33 12.12
N PHE A 194 -6.69 -5.93 11.19
CA PHE A 194 -6.26 -5.27 9.96
C PHE A 194 -5.62 -3.90 10.24
N ASP A 195 -6.27 -3.09 11.08
CA ASP A 195 -5.85 -1.73 11.43
C ASP A 195 -4.57 -1.75 12.30
N GLU A 196 -4.49 -2.61 13.31
CA GLU A 196 -3.31 -2.81 14.16
C GLU A 196 -2.10 -3.28 13.32
N GLN A 197 -2.29 -4.23 12.40
CA GLN A 197 -1.20 -4.70 11.55
C GLN A 197 -0.70 -3.58 10.63
N GLN A 198 -1.58 -2.68 10.18
CA GLN A 198 -1.18 -1.50 9.41
C GLN A 198 -0.34 -0.54 10.26
N GLU A 199 -0.75 -0.27 11.50
CA GLU A 199 -0.02 0.59 12.42
C GLU A 199 1.35 0.00 12.81
N CYS A 200 1.42 -1.31 13.05
CA CYS A 200 2.67 -2.02 13.27
C CYS A 200 3.60 -1.94 12.05
N ASP A 201 3.08 -2.15 10.84
CA ASP A 201 3.87 -2.06 9.62
C ASP A 201 4.37 -0.63 9.37
N LEU A 202 3.56 0.38 9.65
CA LEU A 202 3.95 1.79 9.56
C LEU A 202 5.08 2.09 10.55
N SER A 203 4.91 1.65 11.81
CA SER A 203 5.91 1.82 12.86
C SER A 203 7.23 1.12 12.51
N GLN A 204 7.19 -0.10 11.98
CA GLN A 204 8.37 -0.83 11.51
C GLN A 204 9.02 -0.17 10.29
N SER A 205 8.23 0.42 9.38
CA SER A 205 8.77 1.13 8.21
C SER A 205 9.51 2.40 8.59
N LEU A 206 9.19 2.97 9.75
CA LEU A 206 9.83 4.14 10.32
C LEU A 206 11.05 3.78 11.20
N GLN A 207 11.27 2.49 11.49
CA GLN A 207 12.42 2.02 12.25
C GLN A 207 13.60 1.69 11.32
N VAL A 208 14.75 2.32 11.56
CA VAL A 208 16.00 2.01 10.87
C VAL A 208 16.63 0.76 11.53
N PRO A 209 16.94 -0.31 10.78
CA PRO A 209 17.34 -1.61 11.33
C PRO A 209 18.57 -1.65 12.24
N ASP A 210 19.50 -0.69 12.13
CA ASP A 210 20.80 -0.70 12.84
C ASP A 210 20.95 0.44 13.86
N GLY A 211 19.84 1.03 14.30
CA GLY A 211 19.85 2.29 15.04
C GLY A 211 19.93 3.49 14.10
N ILE A 212 19.64 4.68 14.63
CA ILE A 212 19.66 5.91 13.84
C ILE A 212 21.14 6.26 13.60
N ASP A 213 21.61 6.16 12.36
CA ASP A 213 22.92 6.72 12.00
C ASP A 213 22.83 8.25 12.06
N LEU A 214 23.38 8.83 13.12
CA LEU A 214 23.41 10.28 13.30
C LEU A 214 24.27 11.01 12.25
N ASN A 215 25.04 10.28 11.44
CA ASN A 215 25.79 10.85 10.30
C ASN A 215 24.97 10.84 9.00
N SER A 216 23.82 10.16 8.98
CA SER A 216 22.91 10.07 7.84
C SER A 216 21.76 11.05 8.04
N HIS A 217 21.79 12.17 7.29
CA HIS A 217 20.73 13.18 7.31
C HIS A 217 19.33 12.57 7.09
N LEU A 218 19.24 11.55 6.23
CA LEU A 218 18.00 10.87 5.92
C LEU A 218 17.47 10.06 7.11
N ASP A 219 18.35 9.38 7.86
CA ASP A 219 17.95 8.58 9.01
C ASP A 219 17.54 9.46 10.19
N VAL A 220 18.28 10.55 10.43
CA VAL A 220 17.91 11.57 11.42
C VAL A 220 16.57 12.20 11.07
N PHE A 221 16.36 12.55 9.80
CA PHE A 221 15.09 13.09 9.34
C PHE A 221 13.93 12.11 9.56
N ASN A 222 14.08 10.85 9.13
CA ASN A 222 13.04 9.83 9.28
C ASN A 222 12.72 9.56 10.75
N ALA A 223 13.73 9.55 11.62
CA ALA A 223 13.55 9.37 13.05
C ALA A 223 12.76 10.53 13.68
N ILE A 224 13.09 11.79 13.34
CA ILE A 224 12.36 12.96 13.83
C ILE A 224 10.92 12.96 13.27
N LEU A 225 10.74 12.66 11.98
CA LEU A 225 9.43 12.57 11.37
C LEU A 225 8.55 11.52 12.06
N ALA A 226 9.10 10.34 12.34
CA ALA A 226 8.42 9.30 13.10
C ALA A 226 8.05 9.76 14.53
N GLN A 227 8.94 10.51 15.18
CA GLN A 227 8.72 11.03 16.53
C GLN A 227 7.59 12.08 16.58
N VAL A 228 7.45 12.91 15.54
CA VAL A 228 6.40 13.95 15.49
C VAL A 228 5.12 13.48 14.81
N ALA A 229 5.15 12.38 14.06
CA ALA A 229 3.99 11.84 13.36
C ALA A 229 2.84 11.54 14.35
N GLY A 230 1.62 11.97 14.00
CA GLY A 230 0.45 11.80 14.87
C GLY A 230 0.35 12.77 16.05
N THR A 231 1.30 13.69 16.20
CA THR A 231 1.31 14.70 17.28
C THR A 231 1.03 16.11 16.72
N PRO A 232 0.54 17.07 17.53
CA PRO A 232 0.37 18.46 17.08
C PRO A 232 1.70 19.12 16.69
N GLN A 233 2.84 18.52 17.02
CA GLN A 233 4.18 18.98 16.66
C GLN A 233 4.55 18.69 15.19
N ALA A 234 3.77 17.87 14.46
CA ALA A 234 4.00 17.63 13.03
C ALA A 234 3.88 18.91 12.18
N THR A 235 2.90 19.76 12.50
CA THR A 235 2.65 21.04 11.80
C THR A 235 3.80 22.04 11.93
N PRO A 236 4.29 22.38 13.14
CA PRO A 236 5.44 23.26 13.26
C PRO A 236 6.72 22.64 12.71
N PHE A 237 6.93 21.31 12.80
CA PHE A 237 8.07 20.64 12.19
C PHE A 237 8.11 20.82 10.66
N LEU A 238 6.99 20.58 9.98
CA LEU A 238 6.89 20.80 8.53
C LEU A 238 7.14 22.26 8.16
N SER A 239 6.57 23.20 8.93
CA SER A 239 6.79 24.63 8.74
C SER A 239 8.29 24.97 8.83
N ILE A 240 9.01 24.45 9.82
CA ILE A 240 10.46 24.68 9.95
C ILE A 240 11.21 24.21 8.70
N LEU A 241 10.94 22.99 8.23
CA LEU A 241 11.59 22.45 7.02
C LEU A 241 11.31 23.29 5.77
N GLN A 242 10.07 23.78 5.61
CA GLN A 242 9.70 24.65 4.50
C GLN A 242 10.46 25.97 4.52
N HIS A 243 10.65 26.59 5.68
CA HIS A 243 11.42 27.83 5.80
C HIS A 243 12.92 27.59 5.55
N LEU A 244 13.46 26.47 6.07
CA LEU A 244 14.85 26.08 5.81
C LEU A 244 15.12 25.83 4.32
N LEU A 245 14.14 25.27 3.59
CA LEU A 245 14.24 25.02 2.15
C LEU A 245 14.23 26.31 1.30
N GLN A 246 13.66 27.39 1.81
CA GLN A 246 13.58 28.68 1.09
C GLN A 246 14.89 29.48 1.13
N ILE A 247 15.87 29.06 1.93
CA ILE A 247 17.15 29.76 2.06
C ILE A 247 17.95 29.57 0.76
N ASP A 248 18.24 30.65 0.05
CA ASP A 248 19.07 30.61 -1.15
C ASP A 248 20.56 30.47 -0.77
N PRO A 249 21.23 29.37 -1.12
CA PRO A 249 22.65 29.15 -0.80
C PRO A 249 23.59 30.16 -1.47
N LYS A 250 23.12 30.95 -2.44
CA LYS A 250 23.92 31.99 -3.11
C LYS A 250 23.94 33.33 -2.36
N GLU A 251 23.04 33.52 -1.40
CA GLU A 251 23.01 34.74 -0.60
C GLU A 251 24.04 34.67 0.53
N GLN A 252 24.79 35.76 0.75
CA GLN A 252 25.75 35.86 1.86
C GLN A 252 25.10 35.73 3.26
N ILE A 253 23.78 35.92 3.34
CA ILE A 253 23.01 35.83 4.59
C ILE A 253 22.66 34.37 4.91
N SER A 254 22.70 33.46 3.93
CA SER A 254 22.38 32.03 4.10
C SER A 254 23.13 31.39 5.27
N ASP A 255 24.46 31.57 5.31
CA ASP A 255 25.31 31.00 6.36
C ASP A 255 24.89 31.51 7.75
N ILE A 256 24.57 32.81 7.87
CA ILE A 256 24.13 33.43 9.12
C ILE A 256 22.79 32.82 9.58
N VAL A 257 21.87 32.55 8.65
CA VAL A 257 20.56 31.95 8.96
C VAL A 257 20.74 30.53 9.48
N TRP A 258 21.58 29.71 8.82
CA TRP A 258 21.87 28.34 9.25
C TRP A 258 22.59 28.29 10.60
N ASP A 259 23.62 29.11 10.82
CA ASP A 259 24.36 29.21 12.10
C ASP A 259 23.43 29.63 13.26
N THR A 260 22.54 30.59 12.98
CA THR A 260 21.57 31.06 13.98
C THR A 260 20.56 29.96 14.31
N ALA A 261 20.07 29.23 13.30
CA ALA A 261 19.13 28.13 13.48
C ALA A 261 19.76 27.00 14.30
N GLU A 262 21.00 26.61 13.99
CA GLU A 262 21.76 25.63 14.78
C GLU A 262 21.88 26.07 16.25
N THR A 263 22.31 27.30 16.50
CA THR A 263 22.49 27.85 17.84
C THR A 263 21.19 27.87 18.66
N LEU A 264 20.05 28.15 18.02
CA LEU A 264 18.75 28.17 18.68
C LEU A 264 18.26 26.77 19.09
N VAL A 265 18.63 25.74 18.35
CA VAL A 265 18.24 24.34 18.58
C VAL A 265 19.16 23.66 19.62
N HIS A 266 20.42 24.08 19.71
CA HIS A 266 21.46 23.46 20.56
C HIS A 266 21.41 23.75 22.08
N ARG A 267 20.27 24.16 22.65
CA ARG A 267 20.17 24.61 24.05
C ARG A 267 20.53 23.56 25.11
#